data_AF-A0A2E0ESB3-F1
#
_entry.id   AF-A0A2E0ESB3-F1
#
_cell.length_a   1.000
_cell.length_b   1.000
_cell.length_c   1.000
_cell.angle_alpha   90.00
_cell.angle_beta   90.00
_cell.angle_gamma   90.00
#
_symmetry.space_group_name_H-M   'P 1'
#
loop_
_entity.id
_entity.type
_entity.pdbx_description
1 polymer ?
#
loop_
_entity_poly.entity_id
_entity_poly.type
_entity_poly.pdbx_seq_one_letter_code
_entity_poly.pdbx_strand_id
1 'polypeptide(L)'
;MEDDHKKYFDKFIKVESETALFDYRVKGMSVWDHLRYKIFYDFLFSEVRENEIKKKKELMALSLLSKLTIYTKAICEFFLLILSGKKYDLVVIDDGNRKYLDEKYINNHLGPFTEYLSHSRSVIVLNVSIEKPVYKDHPYIDEINISFLVQLRKLASKLIFFRKSEDLSFDEIANILNAHFSGQVEKKTLKRDFIERSYFDFIFFSFVIKRLLPKKLILCDNGSCKGIYEAADRCSIRSYDVQHSLMSRYNILYSYSKKVSRESVVIPSKILTYGKYWNDKYQTYADRTAVGSPFHEIKKNEVIIKEVSKPFRDFEKEKTMLIISSMRSGKKLEKIVISLANQLEDFQFIYKLRPNEYPFWKEVYSDEFVQHPRIFVVDKDEIGLYELFKVSNYQIGINSTAIVEGMTFNLKTFILKDSWYLEMIDFIKDGYVKLIESDEEVIGGINKNNFKLIDAHELYLDNSFENFEKELQS
;
A
#
# COMPACT_ATOMS: atom_id res chain seq x y z
N MET A 1 9.94 -20.05 -10.41
CA MET A 1 9.38 -18.76 -9.94
C MET A 1 8.48 -18.91 -8.70
N GLU A 2 7.49 -19.81 -8.65
CA GLU A 2 6.58 -19.96 -7.47
C GLU A 2 7.28 -20.27 -6.14
N ASP A 3 8.26 -21.16 -6.16
CA ASP A 3 9.03 -21.55 -4.99
C ASP A 3 10.06 -20.46 -4.60
N ASP A 4 10.36 -19.56 -5.53
CA ASP A 4 11.45 -18.60 -5.38
C ASP A 4 11.04 -17.44 -4.48
N HIS A 5 9.81 -16.92 -4.56
CA HIS A 5 9.39 -15.80 -3.69
C HIS A 5 9.34 -16.18 -2.21
N LYS A 6 8.78 -17.34 -1.88
CA LYS A 6 8.75 -17.84 -0.50
C LYS A 6 10.17 -18.14 -0.02
N LYS A 7 10.94 -18.92 -0.78
CA LYS A 7 12.35 -19.24 -0.43
C LYS A 7 13.18 -17.97 -0.28
N TYR A 8 12.94 -16.97 -1.13
CA TYR A 8 13.61 -15.69 -1.09
C TYR A 8 13.25 -14.91 0.17
N PHE A 9 11.96 -14.78 0.52
CA PHE A 9 11.53 -14.13 1.76
C PHE A 9 12.11 -14.84 2.99
N ASP A 10 11.98 -16.17 3.06
CA ASP A 10 12.49 -16.97 4.17
C ASP A 10 14.02 -16.84 4.28
N LYS A 11 14.74 -16.83 3.15
CA LYS A 11 16.19 -16.57 3.10
C LYS A 11 16.54 -15.16 3.58
N PHE A 12 15.77 -14.14 3.17
CA PHE A 12 15.98 -12.76 3.58
C PHE A 12 15.85 -12.61 5.09
N ILE A 13 14.73 -13.06 5.67
CA ILE A 13 14.53 -13.05 7.12
C ILE A 13 15.60 -13.88 7.86
N LYS A 14 16.01 -15.02 7.30
CA LYS A 14 17.07 -15.85 7.88
C LYS A 14 18.39 -15.08 7.97
N VAL A 15 18.86 -14.49 6.87
CA VAL A 15 20.09 -13.69 6.82
C VAL A 15 20.04 -12.56 7.83
N GLU A 16 18.93 -11.82 7.90
CA GLU A 16 18.74 -10.75 8.88
C GLU A 16 18.83 -11.23 10.34
N SER A 17 18.40 -12.46 10.61
CA SER A 17 18.36 -13.04 11.95
C SER A 17 19.64 -13.74 12.38
N GLU A 18 20.54 -14.04 11.45
CA GLU A 18 21.79 -14.79 11.66
C GLU A 18 23.04 -13.94 11.45
N THR A 19 22.87 -12.68 11.03
CA THR A 19 23.97 -11.74 10.79
C THR A 19 23.82 -10.49 11.64
N ALA A 20 24.86 -9.68 11.70
CA ALA A 20 24.90 -8.43 12.48
C ALA A 20 24.18 -7.24 11.79
N LEU A 21 23.35 -7.48 10.77
CA LEU A 21 22.70 -6.40 9.99
C LEU A 21 21.97 -5.40 10.89
N PHE A 22 21.25 -5.89 11.89
CA PHE A 22 20.51 -5.05 12.86
C PHE A 22 21.38 -4.40 13.94
N ASP A 23 22.69 -4.66 13.98
CA ASP A 23 23.60 -4.10 14.98
C ASP A 23 24.28 -2.83 14.47
N TYR A 24 24.36 -2.65 13.15
CA TYR A 24 24.99 -1.48 12.56
C TYR A 24 24.22 -0.19 12.88
N ARG A 25 24.97 0.85 13.29
CA ARG A 25 24.42 2.17 13.62
C ARG A 25 25.10 3.25 12.81
N VAL A 26 24.29 4.08 12.16
CA VAL A 26 24.75 5.26 11.40
C VAL A 26 23.92 6.45 11.84
N LYS A 27 24.56 7.58 12.19
CA LYS A 27 23.89 8.75 12.79
C LYS A 27 23.05 8.41 14.03
N GLY A 28 23.45 7.36 14.75
CA GLY A 28 22.74 6.83 15.90
C GLY A 28 21.42 6.13 15.56
N MET A 29 21.22 5.66 14.33
CA MET A 29 20.02 4.95 13.86
C MET A 29 20.36 3.52 13.44
N SER A 30 19.40 2.60 13.58
CA SER A 30 19.48 1.24 13.05
C SER A 30 19.39 1.26 11.52
N VAL A 31 20.54 1.44 10.87
CA VAL A 31 20.61 1.73 9.42
C VAL A 31 19.96 0.64 8.56
N TRP A 32 20.02 -0.62 9.00
CA TRP A 32 19.42 -1.74 8.28
C TRP A 32 17.89 -1.69 8.28
N ASP A 33 17.25 -1.33 9.40
CA ASP A 33 15.78 -1.25 9.46
C ASP A 33 15.21 -0.17 8.52
N HIS A 34 15.97 0.90 8.31
CA HIS A 34 15.65 1.96 7.34
C HIS A 34 15.81 1.52 5.88
N LEU A 35 16.61 0.49 5.60
CA LEU A 35 16.97 0.07 4.24
C LEU A 35 16.30 -1.23 3.80
N ARG A 36 15.95 -2.12 4.74
CA ARG A 36 15.48 -3.49 4.48
C ARG A 36 14.37 -3.57 3.45
N TYR A 37 13.36 -2.69 3.56
CA TYR A 37 12.19 -2.71 2.66
C TYR A 37 12.60 -2.45 1.22
N LYS A 38 13.41 -1.41 1.00
CA LYS A 38 13.89 -1.07 -0.34
C LYS A 38 14.76 -2.19 -0.91
N ILE A 39 15.71 -2.69 -0.12
CA ILE A 39 16.66 -3.71 -0.56
C ILE A 39 15.94 -5.01 -0.91
N PHE A 40 14.97 -5.42 -0.09
CA PHE A 40 14.14 -6.59 -0.36
C PHE A 40 13.49 -6.51 -1.75
N TYR A 41 12.83 -5.39 -2.07
CA TYR A 41 12.17 -5.21 -3.37
C TYR A 41 13.12 -4.87 -4.53
N ASP A 42 14.32 -4.37 -4.25
CA ASP A 42 15.38 -4.20 -5.25
C ASP A 42 15.88 -5.54 -5.76
N PHE A 43 16.19 -6.46 -4.85
CA PHE A 43 16.58 -7.81 -5.20
C PHE A 43 15.44 -8.63 -5.81
N LEU A 44 14.22 -8.47 -5.28
CA LEU A 44 13.10 -9.25 -5.79
C LEU A 44 12.64 -8.82 -7.19
N PHE A 45 12.89 -7.57 -7.58
CA PHE A 45 12.51 -7.03 -8.89
C PHE A 45 13.71 -6.70 -9.79
N SER A 46 14.93 -7.11 -9.43
CA SER A 46 16.12 -6.83 -10.24
C SER A 46 16.04 -7.43 -11.64
N GLU A 47 15.29 -8.53 -11.83
CA GLU A 47 15.08 -9.17 -13.14
C GLU A 47 14.01 -8.48 -14.02
N VAL A 48 13.13 -7.64 -13.46
CA VAL A 48 11.97 -7.07 -14.17
C VAL A 48 12.22 -5.61 -14.62
N ARG A 49 13.20 -4.92 -14.05
CA ARG A 49 13.37 -3.45 -14.16
C ARG A 49 13.92 -2.93 -15.49
N GLU A 50 14.54 -3.75 -16.34
CA GLU A 50 15.17 -3.23 -17.56
C GLU A 50 14.18 -2.68 -18.59
N ASN A 51 12.96 -3.24 -18.66
CA ASN A 51 12.00 -2.85 -19.70
C ASN A 51 11.06 -1.68 -19.30
N GLU A 52 10.72 -1.52 -18.02
CA GLU A 52 9.82 -0.43 -17.57
C GLU A 52 10.53 0.94 -17.42
N ILE A 53 11.83 0.93 -17.06
CA ILE A 53 12.61 2.16 -16.86
C ILE A 53 12.82 2.92 -18.18
N LYS A 54 12.86 2.19 -19.32
CA LYS A 54 13.04 2.77 -20.66
C LYS A 54 11.82 3.60 -21.08
N LYS A 55 10.59 3.08 -20.94
CA LYS A 55 9.34 3.80 -21.29
C LYS A 55 9.09 5.04 -20.42
N LYS A 56 9.49 5.03 -19.15
CA LYS A 56 9.22 6.15 -18.22
C LYS A 56 10.14 7.36 -18.43
N LYS A 57 11.36 7.14 -18.97
CA LYS A 57 12.31 8.23 -19.29
C LYS A 57 11.85 9.10 -20.46
N GLU A 58 11.13 8.53 -21.44
CA GLU A 58 10.66 9.26 -22.63
C GLU A 58 9.49 10.22 -22.31
N LEU A 59 8.66 9.91 -21.32
CA LEU A 59 7.52 10.75 -20.90
C LEU A 59 7.91 11.94 -19.99
N MET A 60 9.13 11.97 -19.42
CA MET A 60 9.52 12.94 -18.38
C MET A 60 10.15 14.25 -18.89
N ALA A 61 10.41 14.39 -20.19
CA ALA A 61 11.15 15.54 -20.73
C ALA A 61 10.35 16.86 -20.79
N LEU A 62 9.03 16.85 -20.60
CA LEU A 62 8.16 18.01 -20.88
C LEU A 62 7.62 18.79 -19.65
N SER A 63 8.24 18.73 -18.46
CA SER A 63 7.72 19.45 -17.27
C SER A 63 8.73 20.04 -16.28
N LEU A 64 9.97 20.30 -16.68
CA LEU A 64 11.00 20.78 -15.74
C LEU A 64 10.71 22.20 -15.19
N LEU A 65 10.21 23.11 -16.04
CA LEU A 65 9.95 24.50 -15.64
C LEU A 65 8.71 24.64 -14.74
N SER A 66 7.63 23.93 -15.04
CA SER A 66 6.41 23.95 -14.21
C SER A 66 6.61 23.34 -12.83
N LYS A 67 7.55 22.39 -12.69
CA LYS A 67 7.91 21.82 -11.38
C LYS A 67 8.66 22.82 -10.50
N LEU A 68 9.51 23.68 -11.08
CA LEU A 68 10.28 24.65 -10.31
C LEU A 68 9.37 25.67 -9.61
N THR A 69 8.36 26.19 -10.31
CA THR A 69 7.40 27.14 -9.72
C THR A 69 6.54 26.50 -8.63
N ILE A 70 6.16 25.22 -8.79
CA ILE A 70 5.45 24.47 -7.75
C ILE A 70 6.33 24.33 -6.50
N TYR A 71 7.60 23.96 -6.65
CA TYR A 71 8.51 23.81 -5.50
C TYR A 71 8.80 25.13 -4.80
N THR A 72 9.05 26.23 -5.53
CA THR A 72 9.32 27.53 -4.90
C THR A 72 8.09 28.02 -4.13
N LYS A 73 6.90 27.89 -4.70
CA LYS A 73 5.64 28.19 -4.01
C LYS A 73 5.47 27.34 -2.75
N ALA A 74 5.65 26.02 -2.86
CA ALA A 74 5.53 25.09 -1.74
C ALA A 74 6.53 25.41 -0.61
N ILE A 75 7.77 25.77 -0.96
CA ILE A 75 8.79 26.22 0.00
C ILE A 75 8.33 27.50 0.72
N CYS A 76 7.84 28.50 -0.02
CA CYS A 76 7.35 29.74 0.56
C CYS A 76 6.16 29.49 1.50
N GLU A 77 5.15 28.72 1.07
CA GLU A 77 3.99 28.37 1.88
C GLU A 77 4.40 27.61 3.15
N PHE A 78 5.34 26.67 3.04
CA PHE A 78 5.90 25.96 4.19
C PHE A 78 6.59 26.92 5.18
N PHE A 79 7.42 27.85 4.70
CA PHE A 79 8.07 28.82 5.59
C PHE A 79 7.06 29.78 6.23
N LEU A 80 6.05 30.23 5.49
CA LEU A 80 4.97 31.06 6.04
C LEU A 80 4.20 30.32 7.14
N LEU A 81 3.90 29.03 6.95
CA LEU A 81 3.32 28.18 7.99
C LEU A 81 4.22 28.17 9.23
N ILE A 82 5.50 27.86 9.08
CA ILE A 82 6.43 27.76 10.22
C ILE A 82 6.56 29.11 10.95
N LEU A 83 6.53 30.23 10.22
CA LEU A 83 6.59 31.57 10.79
C LEU A 83 5.28 31.99 11.47
N SER A 84 4.13 31.42 11.08
CA SER A 84 2.84 31.70 11.72
C SER A 84 2.79 31.29 13.19
N GLY A 85 3.64 30.35 13.61
CA GLY A 85 3.63 29.78 14.96
C GLY A 85 2.37 28.98 15.30
N LYS A 86 1.54 28.67 14.30
CA LYS A 86 0.33 27.85 14.48
C LYS A 86 0.71 26.46 14.96
N LYS A 87 -0.07 25.95 15.92
CA LYS A 87 0.07 24.62 16.50
C LYS A 87 -1.11 23.76 16.07
N TYR A 88 -0.89 22.45 16.03
CA TYR A 88 -1.90 21.51 15.58
C TYR A 88 -2.09 20.39 16.62
N ASP A 89 -3.29 19.86 16.73
CA ASP A 89 -3.55 18.64 17.47
C ASP A 89 -3.03 17.43 16.67
N LEU A 90 -3.24 17.48 15.35
CA LEU A 90 -2.93 16.39 14.44
C LEU A 90 -2.14 16.86 13.23
N VAL A 91 -1.03 16.16 12.94
CA VAL A 91 -0.35 16.23 11.65
C VAL A 91 -0.65 14.94 10.89
N VAL A 92 -1.16 15.07 9.66
CA VAL A 92 -1.40 13.97 8.73
C VAL A 92 -0.38 14.05 7.60
N ILE A 93 0.32 12.96 7.30
CA ILE A 93 1.23 12.89 6.16
C ILE A 93 0.52 12.13 5.03
N ASP A 94 0.14 12.87 4.00
CA ASP A 94 -0.60 12.34 2.86
C ASP A 94 0.37 11.96 1.73
N ASP A 95 0.29 10.69 1.30
CA ASP A 95 1.13 10.10 0.26
C ASP A 95 0.60 10.32 -1.18
N GLY A 96 -0.57 10.93 -1.32
CA GLY A 96 -1.20 11.22 -2.60
C GLY A 96 -1.98 10.05 -3.20
N ASN A 97 -2.25 8.97 -2.46
CA ASN A 97 -3.09 7.87 -2.96
C ASN A 97 -4.58 8.27 -3.03
N ARG A 98 -4.94 9.11 -4.01
CA ARG A 98 -6.26 9.73 -4.09
C ARG A 98 -7.26 8.92 -4.88
N LYS A 99 -8.48 8.81 -4.35
CA LYS A 99 -9.67 8.28 -5.04
C LYS A 99 -10.79 9.31 -5.00
N TYR A 100 -11.70 9.20 -5.96
CA TYR A 100 -12.88 10.05 -6.01
C TYR A 100 -13.89 9.63 -4.93
N LEU A 101 -14.23 10.58 -4.04
CA LEU A 101 -15.21 10.45 -2.96
C LEU A 101 -15.86 11.82 -2.72
N ASP A 102 -17.20 11.88 -2.61
CA ASP A 102 -17.96 13.11 -2.30
C ASP A 102 -17.50 14.34 -3.11
N GLU A 103 -17.51 14.19 -4.43
CA GLU A 103 -17.14 15.22 -5.41
C GLU A 103 -15.67 15.67 -5.40
N LYS A 104 -14.82 15.04 -4.58
CA LYS A 104 -13.40 15.38 -4.43
C LYS A 104 -12.50 14.17 -4.67
N TYR A 105 -11.25 14.42 -5.05
CA TYR A 105 -10.21 13.40 -5.05
C TYR A 105 -9.45 13.49 -3.73
N ILE A 106 -9.68 12.54 -2.82
CA ILE A 106 -9.08 12.53 -1.49
C ILE A 106 -8.29 11.24 -1.26
N ASN A 107 -7.32 11.27 -0.35
CA ASN A 107 -6.61 10.05 0.06
C ASN A 107 -7.61 9.02 0.58
N ASN A 108 -7.66 7.82 0.00
CA ASN A 108 -8.67 6.82 0.37
C ASN A 108 -8.44 6.19 1.74
N HIS A 109 -7.23 6.30 2.30
CA HIS A 109 -6.89 5.76 3.62
C HIS A 109 -7.04 6.81 4.72
N LEU A 110 -6.63 8.04 4.44
CA LEU A 110 -6.54 9.10 5.44
C LEU A 110 -7.61 10.20 5.29
N GLY A 111 -8.12 10.41 4.08
CA GLY A 111 -8.99 11.55 3.72
C GLY A 111 -10.27 11.62 4.53
N PRO A 112 -11.16 10.61 4.48
CA PRO A 112 -12.44 10.69 5.19
C PRO A 112 -12.26 10.94 6.70
N PHE A 113 -11.27 10.28 7.29
CA PHE A 113 -10.93 10.44 8.70
C PHE A 113 -10.35 11.83 9.02
N THR A 114 -9.53 12.39 8.11
CA THR A 114 -8.99 13.75 8.25
C THR A 114 -10.11 14.79 8.28
N GLU A 115 -11.08 14.66 7.37
CA GLU A 115 -12.27 15.52 7.35
C GLU A 115 -13.11 15.36 8.63
N TYR A 116 -13.40 14.12 9.02
CA TYR A 116 -14.17 13.84 10.25
C TYR A 116 -13.54 14.48 11.48
N LEU A 117 -12.25 14.25 11.73
CA LEU A 117 -11.57 14.79 12.91
C LEU A 117 -11.40 16.31 12.92
N SER A 118 -11.40 16.95 11.74
CA SER A 118 -11.22 18.40 11.66
C SER A 118 -12.35 19.18 12.34
N HIS A 119 -13.50 18.55 12.57
CA HIS A 119 -14.62 19.16 13.31
C HIS A 119 -14.34 19.37 14.80
N SER A 120 -13.43 18.58 15.39
CA SER A 120 -13.11 18.64 16.82
C SER A 120 -11.64 18.94 17.11
N ARG A 121 -10.79 19.02 16.08
CA ARG A 121 -9.33 19.13 16.21
C ARG A 121 -8.73 20.07 15.18
N SER A 122 -7.65 20.75 15.56
CA SER A 122 -6.81 21.46 14.60
C SER A 122 -5.95 20.45 13.80
N VAL A 123 -6.15 20.41 12.48
CA VAL A 123 -5.49 19.44 11.59
C VAL A 123 -4.62 20.15 10.55
N ILE A 124 -3.41 19.64 10.34
CA ILE A 124 -2.59 19.97 9.17
C ILE A 124 -2.26 18.73 8.35
N VAL A 125 -2.47 18.83 7.05
CA VAL A 125 -2.08 17.84 6.06
C VAL A 125 -0.77 18.27 5.40
N LEU A 126 0.25 17.44 5.52
CA LEU A 126 1.53 17.58 4.83
C LEU A 126 1.53 16.66 3.62
N ASN A 127 1.24 17.24 2.45
CA ASN A 127 1.07 16.52 1.21
C ASN A 127 2.41 16.35 0.48
N VAL A 128 2.86 15.10 0.30
CA VAL A 128 4.15 14.81 -0.36
C VAL A 128 4.05 14.74 -1.89
N SER A 129 2.83 14.73 -2.45
CA SER A 129 2.56 14.68 -3.89
C SER A 129 2.63 16.07 -4.53
N ILE A 130 2.87 16.12 -5.84
CA ILE A 130 2.84 17.36 -6.66
C ILE A 130 1.40 17.74 -7.04
N GLU A 131 0.43 16.90 -6.67
CA GLU A 131 -0.97 17.12 -6.97
C GLU A 131 -1.54 18.38 -6.30
N LYS A 132 -2.63 18.90 -6.88
CA LYS A 132 -3.33 20.07 -6.36
C LYS A 132 -3.78 19.83 -4.91
N PRO A 133 -3.73 20.85 -4.03
CA PRO A 133 -4.29 20.73 -2.70
C PRO A 133 -5.79 20.40 -2.76
N VAL A 134 -6.23 19.55 -1.85
CA VAL A 134 -7.63 19.11 -1.67
C VAL A 134 -8.35 20.03 -0.68
N TYR A 135 -7.65 20.46 0.38
CA TYR A 135 -8.23 21.15 1.52
C TYR A 135 -7.97 22.66 1.52
N LYS A 136 -7.59 23.24 0.37
CA LYS A 136 -7.21 24.66 0.26
C LYS A 136 -8.28 25.61 0.82
N ASP A 137 -9.54 25.29 0.59
CA ASP A 137 -10.70 26.10 0.99
C ASP A 137 -11.45 25.45 2.17
N HIS A 138 -10.85 24.47 2.86
CA HIS A 138 -11.46 23.80 4.00
C HIS A 138 -11.33 24.66 5.27
N PRO A 139 -12.42 24.90 6.03
CA PRO A 139 -12.40 25.84 7.16
C PRO A 139 -11.54 25.37 8.36
N TYR A 140 -11.33 24.07 8.50
CA TYR A 140 -10.70 23.46 9.69
C TYR A 140 -9.42 22.67 9.40
N ILE A 141 -9.01 22.58 8.14
CA ILE A 141 -7.83 21.80 7.72
C ILE A 141 -6.90 22.74 6.98
N ASP A 142 -5.66 22.85 7.46
CA ASP A 142 -4.61 23.44 6.66
C ASP A 142 -3.94 22.35 5.83
N GLU A 143 -3.62 22.62 4.56
CA GLU A 143 -2.83 21.72 3.73
C GLU A 143 -1.60 22.45 3.19
N ILE A 144 -0.43 21.85 3.40
CA ILE A 144 0.83 22.35 2.85
C ILE A 144 1.47 21.27 1.99
N ASN A 145 1.82 21.66 0.77
CA ASN A 145 2.59 20.83 -0.13
C ASN A 145 4.07 20.80 0.30
N ILE A 146 4.61 19.61 0.48
CA ILE A 146 6.02 19.37 0.83
C ILE A 146 6.74 18.54 -0.24
N SER A 147 6.26 18.53 -1.48
CA SER A 147 6.88 17.81 -2.60
C SER A 147 8.31 18.29 -2.92
N PHE A 148 8.69 19.50 -2.50
CA PHE A 148 10.06 20.02 -2.61
C PHE A 148 11.09 19.14 -1.88
N LEU A 149 10.66 18.34 -0.89
CA LEU A 149 11.54 17.41 -0.18
C LEU A 149 12.22 16.42 -1.10
N VAL A 150 11.59 16.03 -2.23
CA VAL A 150 12.19 15.13 -3.21
C VAL A 150 13.53 15.66 -3.73
N GLN A 151 13.63 16.97 -3.99
CA GLN A 151 14.86 17.59 -4.46
C GLN A 151 15.85 17.81 -3.32
N LEU A 152 15.36 18.20 -2.14
CA LEU A 152 16.21 18.40 -0.97
C LEU A 152 16.87 17.09 -0.50
N ARG A 153 16.17 15.96 -0.55
CA ARG A 153 16.71 14.62 -0.28
C ARG A 153 17.89 14.31 -1.20
N LYS A 154 17.75 14.54 -2.51
CA LYS A 154 18.82 14.33 -3.51
C LYS A 154 20.00 15.28 -3.35
N LEU A 155 19.75 16.50 -2.89
CA LEU A 155 20.81 17.44 -2.57
C LEU A 155 21.54 17.00 -1.30
N ALA A 156 20.78 16.63 -0.27
CA ALA A 156 21.30 16.12 1.00
C ALA A 156 22.15 14.86 0.80
N SER A 157 21.79 13.97 -0.14
CA SER A 157 22.57 12.76 -0.43
C SER A 157 23.97 13.04 -0.99
N LYS A 158 24.22 14.26 -1.47
CA LYS A 158 25.55 14.73 -1.91
C LYS A 158 26.31 15.51 -0.83
N LEU A 159 25.61 16.09 0.14
CA LEU A 159 26.17 17.02 1.13
C LEU A 159 26.38 16.40 2.51
N ILE A 160 25.61 15.37 2.87
CA ILE A 160 25.70 14.74 4.19
C ILE A 160 26.90 13.80 4.24
N PHE A 161 27.83 14.09 5.15
CA PHE A 161 29.03 13.30 5.39
C PHE A 161 28.85 12.29 6.51
N PHE A 162 29.54 11.16 6.40
CA PHE A 162 29.59 10.10 7.39
C PHE A 162 30.97 10.04 8.03
N ARG A 163 31.01 9.74 9.34
CA ARG A 163 32.27 9.44 10.02
C ARG A 163 32.87 8.16 9.45
N LYS A 164 34.18 7.97 9.58
CA LYS A 164 34.87 6.78 9.07
C LYS A 164 34.24 5.47 9.58
N SER A 165 33.87 5.40 10.87
CA SER A 165 33.20 4.23 11.45
C SER A 165 31.79 3.98 10.90
N GLU A 166 31.02 5.05 10.65
CA GLU A 166 29.70 4.97 10.00
C GLU A 166 29.83 4.49 8.55
N ASP A 167 30.85 5.00 7.85
CA ASP A 167 31.13 4.68 6.46
C ASP A 167 31.51 3.19 6.29
N LEU A 168 32.28 2.63 7.24
CA LEU A 168 32.60 1.20 7.30
C LEU A 168 31.35 0.33 7.51
N SER A 169 30.34 0.81 8.23
CA SER A 169 29.09 0.05 8.44
C SER A 169 28.38 -0.24 7.12
N PHE A 170 28.43 0.70 6.15
CA PHE A 170 27.86 0.47 4.82
C PHE A 170 28.65 -0.56 4.00
N ASP A 171 29.98 -0.63 4.18
CA ASP A 171 30.80 -1.66 3.53
C ASP A 171 30.43 -3.04 4.07
N GLU A 172 30.33 -3.18 5.39
CA GLU A 172 29.96 -4.45 6.03
C GLU A 172 28.56 -4.92 5.61
N ILE A 173 27.58 -4.02 5.61
CA ILE A 173 26.22 -4.35 5.12
C ILE A 173 26.27 -4.80 3.67
N ALA A 174 26.97 -4.08 2.79
CA ALA A 174 27.11 -4.47 1.40
C ALA A 174 27.77 -5.86 1.25
N ASN A 175 28.83 -6.13 2.01
CA ASN A 175 29.52 -7.42 2.00
C ASN A 175 28.62 -8.57 2.43
N ILE A 176 27.86 -8.40 3.52
CA ILE A 176 26.88 -9.40 3.97
C ILE A 176 25.86 -9.67 2.88
N LEU A 177 25.28 -8.62 2.28
CA LEU A 177 24.26 -8.79 1.25
C LEU A 177 24.82 -9.48 0.00
N ASN A 178 26.01 -9.08 -0.45
CA ASN A 178 26.65 -9.65 -1.64
C ASN A 178 27.11 -11.11 -1.43
N ALA A 179 27.40 -11.51 -0.18
CA ALA A 179 27.73 -12.89 0.14
C ALA A 179 26.49 -13.81 0.11
N HIS A 180 25.30 -13.27 0.37
CA HIS A 180 24.07 -14.05 0.48
C HIS A 180 23.13 -13.92 -0.72
N PHE A 181 23.17 -12.82 -1.48
CA PHE A 181 22.26 -12.56 -2.58
C PHE A 181 23.01 -12.27 -3.88
N SER A 182 22.44 -12.70 -5.00
CA SER A 182 23.07 -12.57 -6.33
C SER A 182 23.09 -11.12 -6.87
N GLY A 183 22.47 -10.17 -6.17
CA GLY A 183 22.47 -8.76 -6.56
C GLY A 183 23.68 -8.03 -6.00
N GLN A 184 24.38 -7.26 -6.83
CA GLN A 184 25.48 -6.42 -6.39
C GLN A 184 24.95 -5.16 -5.71
N VAL A 185 25.06 -5.13 -4.38
CA VAL A 185 24.79 -3.96 -3.57
C VAL A 185 26.07 -3.17 -3.37
N GLU A 186 26.04 -1.91 -3.78
CA GLU A 186 27.13 -0.98 -3.60
C GLU A 186 26.92 -0.10 -2.37
N LYS A 187 27.99 0.14 -1.61
CA LYS A 187 28.06 1.11 -0.52
C LYS A 187 27.44 2.47 -0.89
N LYS A 188 27.78 2.99 -2.08
CA LYS A 188 27.31 4.30 -2.56
C LYS A 188 25.78 4.34 -2.67
N THR A 189 25.18 3.24 -3.15
CA THR A 189 23.74 3.07 -3.25
C THR A 189 23.09 3.03 -1.86
N LEU A 190 23.65 2.26 -0.92
CA LEU A 190 23.15 2.21 0.45
C LEU A 190 23.16 3.58 1.15
N LYS A 191 24.28 4.31 1.03
CA LYS A 191 24.42 5.67 1.61
C LYS A 191 23.38 6.64 1.05
N ARG A 192 23.23 6.64 -0.28
CA ARG A 192 22.25 7.49 -0.95
C ARG A 192 20.83 7.14 -0.48
N ASP A 193 20.47 5.87 -0.50
CA ASP A 193 19.13 5.42 -0.16
C ASP A 193 18.80 5.70 1.31
N PHE A 194 19.77 5.52 2.23
CA PHE A 194 19.60 5.86 3.65
C PHE A 194 19.34 7.35 3.86
N ILE A 195 20.06 8.23 3.15
CA ILE A 195 19.82 9.67 3.23
C ILE A 195 18.46 10.04 2.63
N GLU A 196 18.20 9.60 1.41
CA GLU A 196 17.04 10.04 0.64
C GLU A 196 15.71 9.52 1.18
N ARG A 197 15.70 8.38 1.86
CA ARG A 197 14.46 7.74 2.33
C ARG A 197 14.30 7.70 3.84
N SER A 198 15.28 8.20 4.60
CA SER A 198 15.21 8.07 6.06
C SER A 198 15.89 9.21 6.78
N TYR A 199 17.20 9.38 6.64
CA TYR A 199 17.91 10.34 7.49
C TYR A 199 17.50 11.79 7.23
N PHE A 200 17.24 12.17 5.97
CA PHE A 200 16.73 13.51 5.68
C PHE A 200 15.31 13.72 6.22
N ASP A 201 14.45 12.71 6.10
CA ASP A 201 13.09 12.76 6.65
C ASP A 201 13.10 12.88 8.16
N PHE A 202 14.00 12.15 8.83
CA PHE A 202 14.21 12.32 10.26
C PHE A 202 14.53 13.77 10.63
N ILE A 203 15.49 14.40 9.94
CA ILE A 203 15.88 15.80 10.22
C ILE A 203 14.69 16.73 9.98
N PHE A 204 14.05 16.61 8.81
CA PHE A 204 12.96 17.49 8.42
C PHE A 204 11.76 17.36 9.35
N PHE A 205 11.29 16.13 9.61
CA PHE A 205 10.13 15.91 10.46
C PHE A 205 10.43 16.18 11.94
N SER A 206 11.67 16.00 12.41
CA SER A 206 12.06 16.46 13.75
C SER A 206 11.93 17.99 13.87
N PHE A 207 12.28 18.73 12.82
CA PHE A 207 12.09 20.18 12.77
C PHE A 207 10.59 20.53 12.74
N VAL A 208 9.82 19.91 11.84
CA VAL A 208 8.37 20.13 11.73
C VAL A 208 7.67 19.88 13.06
N ILE A 209 7.93 18.76 13.72
CA ILE A 209 7.34 18.40 15.01
C ILE A 209 7.66 19.46 16.07
N LYS A 210 8.92 19.91 16.15
CA LYS A 210 9.32 20.94 17.13
C LYS A 210 8.71 22.31 16.87
N ARG A 211 8.31 22.60 15.63
CA ARG A 211 7.69 23.88 15.24
C ARG A 211 6.17 23.86 15.36
N LEU A 212 5.54 22.78 14.90
CA LEU A 212 4.09 22.64 14.89
C LEU A 212 3.53 22.08 16.21
N LEU A 213 4.39 21.47 17.04
CA LEU A 213 4.05 20.87 18.33
C LEU A 213 2.79 19.98 18.27
N PRO A 214 2.72 19.02 17.34
CA PRO A 214 1.56 18.14 17.23
C PRO A 214 1.38 17.29 18.48
N LYS A 215 0.13 16.98 18.85
CA LYS A 215 -0.12 15.94 19.87
C LYS A 215 0.08 14.55 19.29
N LYS A 216 -0.30 14.36 18.02
CA LYS A 216 -0.28 13.07 17.34
C LYS A 216 0.13 13.22 15.87
N LEU A 217 0.77 12.19 15.32
CA LEU A 217 1.15 12.08 13.92
C LEU A 217 0.45 10.87 13.28
N ILE A 218 -0.17 11.04 12.12
CA ILE A 218 -0.87 9.96 11.40
C ILE A 218 -0.35 9.87 9.97
N LEU A 219 -0.10 8.65 9.50
CA LEU A 219 0.36 8.37 8.14
C LEU A 219 0.00 6.94 7.73
N CYS A 220 0.26 6.60 6.48
CA CYS A 220 0.26 5.24 5.96
C CYS A 220 1.69 4.89 5.52
N ASP A 221 2.37 3.95 6.19
CA ASP A 221 3.75 3.59 5.81
C ASP A 221 3.77 2.82 4.50
N ASN A 222 4.59 3.27 3.57
CA ASN A 222 4.84 2.61 2.29
C ASN A 222 6.29 2.07 2.19
N GLY A 223 6.94 1.88 3.34
CA GLY A 223 8.33 1.45 3.48
C GLY A 223 9.38 2.54 3.40
N SER A 224 8.96 3.80 3.27
CA SER A 224 9.87 4.95 3.34
C SER A 224 9.66 5.81 4.57
N CYS A 225 8.69 5.50 5.44
CA CYS A 225 8.32 6.37 6.55
C CYS A 225 9.14 6.15 7.83
N LYS A 226 10.13 5.24 7.81
CA LYS A 226 10.98 4.95 8.98
C LYS A 226 11.67 6.19 9.56
N GLY A 227 12.15 7.12 8.72
CA GLY A 227 12.73 8.38 9.19
C GLY A 227 11.73 9.26 9.95
N ILE A 228 10.46 9.19 9.57
CA ILE A 228 9.35 9.93 10.19
C ILE A 228 9.02 9.34 11.56
N TYR A 229 8.90 8.00 11.66
CA TYR A 229 8.69 7.32 12.93
C TYR A 229 9.83 7.57 13.92
N GLU A 230 11.07 7.53 13.45
CA GLU A 230 12.24 7.88 14.24
C GLU A 230 12.18 9.33 14.77
N ALA A 231 11.71 10.28 13.93
CA ALA A 231 11.55 11.67 14.35
C ALA A 231 10.44 11.83 15.41
N ALA A 232 9.32 11.13 15.24
CA ALA A 232 8.22 11.12 16.19
C ALA A 232 8.65 10.56 17.54
N ASP A 233 9.29 9.39 17.55
CA ASP A 233 9.79 8.74 18.77
C ASP A 233 10.79 9.63 19.53
N ARG A 234 11.82 10.15 18.84
CA ARG A 234 12.81 11.04 19.48
C ARG A 234 12.27 12.39 19.92
N CYS A 235 11.12 12.81 19.41
CA CYS A 235 10.40 14.00 19.86
C CYS A 235 9.27 13.67 20.86
N SER A 236 9.15 12.41 21.29
CA SER A 236 8.11 11.93 22.19
C SER A 236 6.67 12.20 21.69
N ILE A 237 6.47 12.12 20.37
CA ILE A 237 5.17 12.23 19.72
C ILE A 237 4.66 10.85 19.34
N ARG A 238 3.40 10.57 19.67
CA ARG A 238 2.75 9.34 19.23
C ARG A 238 2.49 9.37 17.73
N SER A 239 2.98 8.34 17.05
CA SER A 239 2.77 8.13 15.62
C SER A 239 1.85 6.93 15.39
N TYR A 240 0.93 7.07 14.45
CA TYR A 240 -0.04 6.04 14.09
C TYR A 240 0.10 5.72 12.61
N ASP A 241 0.20 4.43 12.31
CA ASP A 241 0.26 3.91 10.95
C ASP A 241 -1.09 3.30 10.59
N VAL A 242 -1.77 3.85 9.60
CA VAL A 242 -3.04 3.32 9.11
C VAL A 242 -2.74 2.26 8.05
N GLN A 243 -3.32 1.07 8.24
CA GLN A 243 -3.24 0.00 7.25
C GLN A 243 -3.61 0.52 5.86
N HIS A 244 -2.76 0.22 4.87
CA HIS A 244 -2.94 0.68 3.49
C HIS A 244 -3.04 -0.49 2.48
N SER A 245 -2.70 -1.71 2.89
CA SER A 245 -2.64 -2.89 2.03
C SER A 245 -2.93 -4.19 2.80
N LEU A 246 -2.78 -5.33 2.13
CA LEU A 246 -2.86 -6.65 2.75
C LEU A 246 -1.75 -6.80 3.81
N MET A 247 -2.12 -7.29 4.99
CA MET A 247 -1.16 -7.61 6.05
C MET A 247 -1.03 -9.12 6.20
N SER A 248 0.16 -9.63 5.91
CA SER A 248 0.50 -11.04 6.06
C SER A 248 1.94 -11.20 6.53
N ARG A 249 2.32 -12.40 6.95
CA ARG A 249 3.69 -12.77 7.31
C ARG A 249 4.72 -12.53 6.21
N TYR A 250 4.29 -12.37 4.95
CA TYR A 250 5.18 -12.10 3.81
C TYR A 250 5.31 -10.61 3.50
N ASN A 251 4.67 -9.73 4.28
CA ASN A 251 4.85 -8.30 4.19
C ASN A 251 6.13 -7.88 4.94
N ILE A 252 7.19 -7.55 4.19
CA ILE A 252 8.52 -7.21 4.74
C ILE A 252 8.54 -5.93 5.56
N LEU A 253 7.53 -5.06 5.39
CA LEU A 253 7.44 -3.77 6.05
C LEU A 253 7.32 -3.91 7.57
N TYR A 254 6.54 -4.89 8.01
CA TYR A 254 6.20 -5.09 9.41
C TYR A 254 6.67 -6.43 9.99
N SER A 255 7.17 -7.34 9.16
CA SER A 255 7.53 -8.69 9.60
C SER A 255 9.00 -8.79 10.01
N TYR A 256 9.24 -9.07 11.29
CA TYR A 256 10.56 -9.24 11.88
C TYR A 256 10.74 -10.65 12.46
N SER A 257 11.96 -11.17 12.43
CA SER A 257 12.29 -12.41 13.16
C SER A 257 12.28 -12.19 14.67
N LYS A 258 11.88 -13.22 15.44
CA LYS A 258 11.92 -13.19 16.93
C LYS A 258 13.32 -12.96 17.50
N LYS A 259 14.37 -13.20 16.70
CA LYS A 259 15.77 -12.98 17.10
C LYS A 259 16.19 -11.50 17.02
N VAL A 260 15.43 -10.65 16.33
CA VAL A 260 15.77 -9.22 16.16
C VAL A 260 15.32 -8.45 17.40
N SER A 261 16.20 -7.68 18.02
CA SER A 261 15.83 -6.89 19.20
C SER A 261 14.87 -5.74 18.88
N ARG A 262 13.94 -5.44 19.79
CA ARG A 262 12.98 -4.33 19.67
C ARG A 262 13.67 -2.97 19.45
N GLU A 263 14.81 -2.76 20.09
CA GLU A 263 15.60 -1.52 20.08
C GLU A 263 16.31 -1.29 18.74
N SER A 264 16.39 -2.32 17.89
CA SER A 264 16.95 -2.24 16.55
C SER A 264 15.89 -1.98 15.48
N VAL A 265 14.61 -1.86 15.87
CA VAL A 265 13.48 -1.68 14.96
C VAL A 265 12.78 -0.36 15.22
N VAL A 266 12.59 0.41 14.15
CA VAL A 266 11.84 1.65 14.12
C VAL A 266 10.40 1.34 13.70
N ILE A 267 9.44 1.67 14.55
CA ILE A 267 8.03 1.36 14.35
C ILE A 267 7.16 2.54 14.76
N PRO A 268 5.91 2.64 14.25
CA PRO A 268 4.93 3.56 14.81
C PRO A 268 4.64 3.21 16.27
N SER A 269 4.08 4.17 17.01
CA SER A 269 3.54 3.90 18.35
C SER A 269 2.39 2.90 18.30
N LYS A 270 1.56 2.95 17.25
CA LYS A 270 0.46 2.01 17.01
C LYS A 270 0.16 1.84 15.53
N ILE A 271 -0.23 0.63 15.13
CA ILE A 271 -0.79 0.35 13.81
C ILE A 271 -2.31 0.23 13.94
N LEU A 272 -3.01 1.00 13.12
CA LEU A 272 -4.47 1.05 13.03
C LEU A 272 -4.91 0.16 11.87
N THR A 273 -5.43 -1.02 12.20
CA THR A 273 -5.84 -2.03 11.22
C THR A 273 -7.31 -1.89 10.88
N TYR A 274 -7.71 -2.39 9.71
CA TYR A 274 -9.09 -2.34 9.29
C TYR A 274 -10.00 -3.26 10.12
N GLY A 275 -9.48 -4.35 10.66
CA GLY A 275 -10.26 -5.37 11.33
C GLY A 275 -9.38 -6.24 12.23
N LYS A 276 -10.01 -6.99 13.13
CA LYS A 276 -9.28 -7.84 14.10
C LYS A 276 -8.48 -8.94 13.42
N TYR A 277 -8.97 -9.43 12.27
CA TYR A 277 -8.31 -10.47 11.49
C TYR A 277 -6.85 -10.12 11.16
N TRP A 278 -6.50 -8.85 10.98
CA TRP A 278 -5.14 -8.45 10.59
C TRP A 278 -4.13 -8.45 11.74
N ASN A 279 -4.60 -8.40 13.00
CA ASN A 279 -3.78 -8.10 14.16
C ASN A 279 -2.79 -9.20 14.57
N ASP A 280 -2.91 -10.40 14.03
CA ASP A 280 -2.04 -11.54 14.37
C ASP A 280 -1.37 -12.21 13.16
N LYS A 281 -1.55 -11.65 11.96
CA LYS A 281 -1.08 -12.27 10.69
C LYS A 281 0.38 -12.01 10.39
N TYR A 282 1.03 -11.11 11.12
CA TYR A 282 2.44 -10.77 10.92
C TYR A 282 3.13 -10.46 12.24
N GLN A 283 4.43 -10.72 12.29
CA GLN A 283 5.21 -10.53 13.49
C GLN A 283 5.80 -9.12 13.53
N THR A 284 5.18 -8.23 14.30
CA THR A 284 5.67 -6.88 14.57
C THR A 284 5.75 -6.59 16.06
N TYR A 285 6.55 -5.58 16.40
CA TYR A 285 6.67 -5.02 17.74
C TYR A 285 5.69 -3.89 18.05
N ALA A 286 5.01 -3.35 17.03
CA ALA A 286 4.05 -2.27 17.24
C ALA A 286 2.74 -2.83 17.78
N ASP A 287 2.13 -2.11 18.71
CA ASP A 287 0.76 -2.37 19.12
C ASP A 287 -0.19 -2.22 17.94
N ARG A 288 -1.26 -2.99 17.93
CA ARG A 288 -2.22 -3.06 16.83
C ARG A 288 -3.63 -2.91 17.37
N THR A 289 -4.46 -2.15 16.69
CA THR A 289 -5.87 -2.00 17.06
C THR A 289 -6.73 -1.88 15.81
N ALA A 290 -7.79 -2.68 15.78
CA ALA A 290 -8.77 -2.61 14.71
C ALA A 290 -9.63 -1.35 14.87
N VAL A 291 -9.73 -0.56 13.81
CA VAL A 291 -10.48 0.69 13.79
C VAL A 291 -11.39 0.83 12.57
N GLY A 292 -11.41 -0.15 11.66
CA GLY A 292 -12.23 -0.06 10.44
C GLY A 292 -11.55 0.70 9.30
N SER A 293 -12.27 0.85 8.19
CA SER A 293 -11.87 1.71 7.07
C SER A 293 -13.04 2.60 6.68
N PRO A 294 -12.97 3.92 6.95
CA PRO A 294 -14.03 4.85 6.58
C PRO A 294 -14.39 4.81 5.10
N PHE A 295 -13.38 4.71 4.22
CA PHE A 295 -13.61 4.61 2.79
C PHE A 295 -14.38 3.33 2.41
N HIS A 296 -14.01 2.18 2.98
CA HIS A 296 -14.72 0.93 2.74
C HIS A 296 -16.17 1.00 3.23
N GLU A 297 -16.37 1.52 4.44
CA GLU A 297 -17.69 1.65 5.08
C GLU A 297 -18.61 2.56 4.27
N ILE A 298 -18.13 3.75 3.86
CA ILE A 298 -18.87 4.67 3.00
C ILE A 298 -19.23 3.99 1.67
N LYS A 299 -18.25 3.41 0.97
CA LYS A 299 -18.49 2.79 -0.34
C LYS A 299 -19.42 1.58 -0.28
N LYS A 300 -19.35 0.79 0.79
CA LYS A 300 -20.24 -0.34 1.02
C LYS A 300 -21.67 0.15 1.28
N ASN A 301 -21.85 1.18 2.11
CA ASN A 301 -23.17 1.73 2.41
C ASN A 301 -23.80 2.42 1.20
N GLU A 302 -23.01 3.21 0.45
CA GLU A 302 -23.45 3.84 -0.82
C GLU A 302 -23.99 2.80 -1.80
N VAL A 303 -23.25 1.70 -2.01
CA VAL A 303 -23.60 0.74 -3.07
C VAL A 303 -24.82 -0.12 -2.70
N ILE A 304 -25.11 -0.32 -1.41
CA ILE A 304 -26.28 -1.09 -0.97
C ILE A 304 -27.56 -0.46 -1.50
N ILE A 305 -27.67 0.87 -1.44
CA ILE A 305 -28.86 1.62 -1.88
C ILE A 305 -28.83 2.02 -3.36
N LYS A 306 -27.65 2.08 -3.98
CA LYS A 306 -27.51 2.47 -5.39
C LYS A 306 -28.09 1.40 -6.34
N GLU A 307 -28.81 1.84 -7.37
CA GLU A 307 -29.21 0.96 -8.47
C GLU A 307 -27.98 0.45 -9.24
N VAL A 308 -28.05 -0.82 -9.68
CA VAL A 308 -27.00 -1.42 -10.50
C VAL A 308 -27.07 -0.85 -11.92
N SER A 309 -25.92 -0.45 -12.45
CA SER A 309 -25.76 0.07 -13.81
C SER A 309 -25.94 -1.03 -14.84
N LYS A 310 -26.45 -0.67 -16.02
CA LYS A 310 -26.40 -1.58 -17.19
C LYS A 310 -24.94 -1.78 -17.64
N PRO A 311 -24.56 -2.98 -18.13
CA PRO A 311 -25.42 -4.15 -18.39
C PRO A 311 -25.63 -5.07 -17.16
N PHE A 312 -24.95 -4.80 -16.04
CA PHE A 312 -24.90 -5.72 -14.89
C PHE A 312 -26.22 -5.92 -14.16
N ARG A 313 -27.18 -5.00 -14.34
CA ARG A 313 -28.53 -5.14 -13.81
C ARG A 313 -29.23 -6.43 -14.27
N ASP A 314 -28.91 -6.89 -15.48
CA ASP A 314 -29.56 -8.05 -16.09
C ASP A 314 -28.83 -9.37 -15.78
N PHE A 315 -27.75 -9.33 -14.99
CA PHE A 315 -26.96 -10.51 -14.68
C PHE A 315 -27.54 -11.27 -13.49
N GLU A 316 -27.59 -12.59 -13.59
CA GLU A 316 -27.90 -13.47 -12.46
C GLU A 316 -26.70 -13.51 -11.50
N LYS A 317 -26.85 -12.91 -10.31
CA LYS A 317 -25.78 -12.84 -9.31
C LYS A 317 -25.12 -14.21 -9.07
N GLU A 318 -25.94 -15.23 -8.86
CA GLU A 318 -25.49 -16.60 -8.58
C GLU A 318 -24.58 -17.20 -9.67
N LYS A 319 -24.67 -16.67 -10.89
CA LYS A 319 -23.91 -17.10 -12.07
C LYS A 319 -22.96 -16.02 -12.59
N THR A 320 -22.62 -15.05 -11.75
CA THR A 320 -21.71 -13.96 -12.11
C THR A 320 -20.41 -14.10 -11.35
N MET A 321 -19.30 -14.06 -12.10
CA MET A 321 -17.94 -14.17 -11.59
C MET A 321 -17.14 -12.91 -11.89
N LEU A 322 -16.60 -12.28 -10.83
CA LEU A 322 -15.71 -11.13 -10.94
C LEU A 322 -14.25 -11.57 -10.99
N ILE A 323 -13.49 -11.06 -11.95
CA ILE A 323 -12.05 -11.28 -12.06
C ILE A 323 -11.34 -9.98 -11.79
N ILE A 324 -10.50 -9.99 -10.76
CA ILE A 324 -9.63 -8.87 -10.41
C ILE A 324 -8.31 -9.04 -11.14
N SER A 325 -8.04 -8.18 -12.11
CA SER A 325 -6.85 -8.28 -12.95
C SER A 325 -5.53 -8.09 -12.16
N SER A 326 -4.45 -8.54 -12.79
CA SER A 326 -3.08 -8.35 -12.35
C SER A 326 -2.18 -8.17 -13.56
N MET A 327 -1.41 -7.09 -13.61
CA MET A 327 -0.48 -6.85 -14.74
C MET A 327 0.50 -8.01 -14.97
N ARG A 328 0.97 -8.67 -13.89
CA ARG A 328 1.97 -9.74 -13.98
C ARG A 328 1.38 -11.06 -14.43
N SER A 329 0.09 -11.26 -14.15
CA SER A 329 -0.59 -12.54 -14.31
C SER A 329 -1.78 -12.45 -15.26
N GLY A 330 -1.95 -11.31 -15.94
CA GLY A 330 -3.09 -11.02 -16.82
C GLY A 330 -3.27 -12.11 -17.87
N LYS A 331 -2.17 -12.59 -18.46
CA LYS A 331 -2.18 -13.70 -19.43
C LYS A 331 -2.59 -15.06 -18.85
N LYS A 332 -2.25 -15.35 -17.60
CA LYS A 332 -2.68 -16.60 -16.94
C LYS A 332 -4.17 -16.52 -16.59
N LEU A 333 -4.60 -15.38 -16.05
CA LEU A 333 -6.01 -15.10 -15.76
C LEU A 333 -6.86 -15.11 -17.02
N GLU A 334 -6.40 -14.50 -18.11
CA GLU A 334 -7.06 -14.52 -19.42
C GLU A 334 -7.39 -15.94 -19.88
N LYS A 335 -6.38 -16.83 -19.89
CA LYS A 335 -6.57 -18.22 -20.31
C LYS A 335 -7.62 -18.95 -19.46
N ILE A 336 -7.55 -18.77 -18.14
CA ILE A 336 -8.52 -19.36 -17.21
C ILE A 336 -9.93 -18.82 -17.51
N VAL A 337 -10.08 -17.51 -17.68
CA VAL A 337 -11.40 -16.89 -17.90
C VAL A 337 -12.00 -17.29 -19.24
N ILE A 338 -11.21 -17.35 -20.33
CA ILE A 338 -11.66 -17.87 -21.62
C ILE A 338 -12.15 -19.32 -21.46
N SER A 339 -11.34 -20.17 -20.81
CA SER A 339 -11.69 -21.58 -20.62
C SER A 339 -12.99 -21.75 -19.83
N LEU A 340 -13.14 -20.99 -18.73
CA LEU A 340 -14.36 -20.98 -17.93
C LEU A 340 -15.57 -20.48 -18.72
N ALA A 341 -15.41 -19.42 -19.52
CA ALA A 341 -16.50 -18.85 -20.30
C ALA A 341 -16.97 -19.73 -21.47
N ASN A 342 -16.09 -20.61 -21.95
CA ASN A 342 -16.41 -21.67 -22.90
C ASN A 342 -17.12 -22.87 -22.25
N GLN A 343 -16.81 -23.19 -20.99
CA GLN A 343 -17.35 -24.38 -20.30
C GLN A 343 -18.61 -24.10 -19.46
N LEU A 344 -18.78 -22.88 -18.96
CA LEU A 344 -19.90 -22.47 -18.11
C LEU A 344 -20.84 -21.56 -18.90
N GLU A 345 -21.68 -22.16 -19.75
CA GLU A 345 -22.50 -21.43 -20.72
C GLU A 345 -23.52 -20.47 -20.09
N ASP A 346 -23.95 -20.74 -18.85
CA ASP A 346 -24.90 -19.93 -18.10
C ASP A 346 -24.24 -18.88 -17.20
N PHE A 347 -22.91 -18.83 -17.16
CA PHE A 347 -22.16 -17.84 -16.39
C PHE A 347 -21.83 -16.57 -17.19
N GLN A 348 -21.76 -15.46 -16.48
CA GLN A 348 -21.21 -14.19 -16.95
C GLN A 348 -19.92 -13.85 -16.20
N PHE A 349 -18.94 -13.34 -16.91
CA PHE A 349 -17.60 -13.04 -16.37
C PHE A 349 -17.33 -11.55 -16.48
N ILE A 350 -17.08 -10.89 -15.36
CA ILE A 350 -16.72 -9.48 -15.30
C ILE A 350 -15.22 -9.39 -15.08
N TYR A 351 -14.46 -8.90 -16.05
CA TYR A 351 -13.01 -8.74 -15.92
C TYR A 351 -12.66 -7.29 -15.59
N LYS A 352 -12.36 -7.00 -14.32
CA LYS A 352 -12.01 -5.66 -13.86
C LYS A 352 -10.53 -5.39 -14.03
N LEU A 353 -10.19 -4.51 -14.97
CA LEU A 353 -8.83 -4.03 -15.19
C LEU A 353 -8.37 -3.07 -14.08
N ARG A 354 -7.06 -3.00 -13.85
CA ARG A 354 -6.45 -1.92 -13.06
C ARG A 354 -6.35 -0.65 -13.90
N PRO A 355 -6.44 0.54 -13.29
CA PRO A 355 -6.39 1.80 -14.04
C PRO A 355 -5.17 1.98 -14.95
N ASN A 356 -4.04 1.41 -14.56
CA ASN A 356 -2.82 1.46 -15.36
C ASN A 356 -2.80 0.51 -16.55
N GLU A 357 -3.78 -0.39 -16.70
CA GLU A 357 -3.95 -1.28 -17.86
C GLU A 357 -4.85 -0.66 -18.94
N TYR A 358 -5.73 0.28 -18.58
CA TYR A 358 -6.74 0.86 -19.48
C TYR A 358 -6.19 1.32 -20.85
N PRO A 359 -5.03 1.99 -20.94
CA PRO A 359 -4.60 2.55 -22.22
C PRO A 359 -4.17 1.52 -23.27
N PHE A 360 -3.82 0.30 -22.88
CA PHE A 360 -3.16 -0.67 -23.76
C PHE A 360 -3.67 -2.10 -23.63
N TRP A 361 -4.73 -2.35 -22.85
CA TRP A 361 -5.19 -3.71 -22.57
C TRP A 361 -5.54 -4.49 -23.84
N LYS A 362 -6.17 -3.86 -24.84
CA LYS A 362 -6.54 -4.53 -26.11
C LYS A 362 -5.33 -4.99 -26.92
N GLU A 363 -4.16 -4.37 -26.74
CA GLU A 363 -2.91 -4.80 -27.37
C GLU A 363 -2.25 -5.96 -26.61
N VAL A 364 -2.58 -6.08 -25.32
CA VAL A 364 -2.03 -7.12 -24.44
C VAL A 364 -2.87 -8.38 -24.52
N TYR A 365 -4.20 -8.30 -24.41
CA TYR A 365 -5.11 -9.45 -24.39
C TYR A 365 -5.47 -9.94 -25.81
N SER A 366 -5.85 -11.21 -25.96
CA SER A 366 -6.16 -11.87 -27.24
C SER A 366 -7.51 -11.41 -27.79
N ASP A 367 -7.68 -11.54 -29.10
CA ASP A 367 -8.96 -11.24 -29.76
C ASP A 367 -10.09 -12.12 -29.21
N GLU A 368 -9.81 -13.39 -28.90
CA GLU A 368 -10.78 -14.29 -28.27
C GLU A 368 -11.28 -13.73 -26.94
N PHE A 369 -10.39 -13.26 -26.06
CA PHE A 369 -10.77 -12.64 -24.81
C PHE A 369 -11.60 -11.37 -25.02
N VAL A 370 -11.16 -10.49 -25.93
CA VAL A 370 -11.78 -9.19 -26.20
C VAL A 370 -13.19 -9.34 -26.77
N GLN A 371 -13.42 -10.37 -27.59
CA GLN A 371 -14.67 -10.57 -28.33
C GLN A 371 -15.59 -11.61 -27.70
N HIS A 372 -15.17 -12.29 -26.62
CA HIS A 372 -15.96 -13.35 -26.02
C HIS A 372 -17.31 -12.82 -25.49
N PRO A 373 -18.46 -13.38 -25.91
CA PRO A 373 -19.79 -12.82 -25.62
C PRO A 373 -20.18 -12.85 -24.13
N ARG A 374 -19.50 -13.68 -23.33
CA ARG A 374 -19.72 -13.81 -21.87
C ARG A 374 -18.68 -13.08 -21.01
N ILE A 375 -17.70 -12.42 -21.61
CA ILE A 375 -16.65 -11.68 -20.89
C ILE A 375 -16.91 -10.19 -21.04
N PHE A 376 -17.17 -9.52 -19.91
CA PHE A 376 -17.39 -8.08 -19.83
C PHE A 376 -16.17 -7.42 -19.20
N VAL A 377 -15.37 -6.75 -20.02
CA VAL A 377 -14.17 -6.05 -19.57
C VAL A 377 -14.54 -4.66 -19.04
N VAL A 378 -14.21 -4.38 -17.78
CA VAL A 378 -14.38 -3.06 -17.16
C VAL A 378 -13.04 -2.34 -17.20
N ASP A 379 -12.91 -1.44 -18.17
CA ASP A 379 -11.68 -0.71 -18.52
C ASP A 379 -11.73 0.79 -18.18
N LYS A 380 -12.69 1.20 -17.35
CA LYS A 380 -12.86 2.56 -16.83
C LYS A 380 -13.42 2.53 -15.41
N ASP A 381 -13.32 3.66 -14.72
CA ASP A 381 -13.82 3.82 -13.34
C ASP A 381 -15.27 4.32 -13.24
N GLU A 382 -15.99 4.43 -14.37
CA GLU A 382 -17.42 4.79 -14.40
C GLU A 382 -18.26 3.79 -13.60
N ILE A 383 -17.89 2.51 -13.65
CA ILE A 383 -18.51 1.46 -12.84
C ILE A 383 -17.60 1.13 -11.67
N GLY A 384 -18.07 1.51 -10.49
CA GLY A 384 -17.33 1.35 -9.24
C GLY A 384 -17.15 -0.11 -8.87
N LEU A 385 -15.98 -0.45 -8.32
CA LEU A 385 -15.63 -1.80 -7.89
C LEU A 385 -16.65 -2.42 -6.92
N TYR A 386 -17.23 -1.62 -6.01
CA TYR A 386 -18.21 -2.08 -5.03
C TYR A 386 -19.53 -2.51 -5.67
N GLU A 387 -19.85 -1.93 -6.84
CA GLU A 387 -21.03 -2.33 -7.62
C GLU A 387 -20.81 -3.69 -8.26
N LEU A 388 -19.58 -3.96 -8.72
CA LEU A 388 -19.18 -5.26 -9.25
C LEU A 388 -19.22 -6.35 -8.17
N PHE A 389 -18.88 -6.02 -6.92
CA PHE A 389 -19.08 -6.93 -5.80
C PHE A 389 -20.55 -7.24 -5.56
N LYS A 390 -21.42 -6.22 -5.57
CA LYS A 390 -22.86 -6.39 -5.35
C LYS A 390 -23.52 -7.39 -6.31
N VAL A 391 -23.09 -7.38 -7.58
CA VAL A 391 -23.67 -8.20 -8.67
C VAL A 391 -23.01 -9.57 -8.86
N SER A 392 -21.93 -9.87 -8.13
CA SER A 392 -21.16 -11.11 -8.32
C SER A 392 -21.37 -12.08 -7.15
N ASN A 393 -21.35 -13.39 -7.42
CA ASN A 393 -21.35 -14.45 -6.39
C ASN A 393 -19.96 -15.07 -6.22
N TYR A 394 -19.16 -15.06 -7.29
CA TYR A 394 -17.80 -15.59 -7.28
C TYR A 394 -16.79 -14.50 -7.59
N GLN A 395 -15.56 -14.69 -7.12
CA GLN A 395 -14.43 -13.90 -7.60
C GLN A 395 -13.14 -14.70 -7.75
N ILE A 396 -12.31 -14.28 -8.70
CA ILE A 396 -10.95 -14.78 -8.91
C ILE A 396 -9.96 -13.61 -8.85
N GLY A 397 -8.85 -13.81 -8.15
CA GLY A 397 -7.73 -12.88 -8.15
C GLY A 397 -6.46 -13.52 -7.60
N ILE A 398 -5.47 -12.71 -7.24
CA ILE A 398 -4.16 -13.19 -6.75
C ILE A 398 -3.85 -12.59 -5.37
N ASN A 399 -3.60 -11.28 -5.32
CA ASN A 399 -3.28 -10.56 -4.09
C ASN A 399 -3.69 -9.09 -4.26
N SER A 400 -4.93 -8.76 -3.89
CA SER A 400 -5.44 -7.40 -3.97
C SER A 400 -6.36 -7.14 -2.80
N THR A 401 -6.31 -5.93 -2.24
CA THR A 401 -7.29 -5.50 -1.24
C THR A 401 -8.71 -5.57 -1.79
N ALA A 402 -8.91 -5.38 -3.11
CA ALA A 402 -10.19 -5.57 -3.78
C ALA A 402 -10.80 -6.97 -3.56
N ILE A 403 -9.96 -8.01 -3.50
CA ILE A 403 -10.44 -9.38 -3.23
C ILE A 403 -11.01 -9.44 -1.81
N VAL A 404 -10.30 -8.86 -0.84
CA VAL A 404 -10.74 -8.87 0.56
C VAL A 404 -11.96 -7.96 0.78
N GLU A 405 -12.02 -6.82 0.10
CA GLU A 405 -13.22 -5.98 0.05
C GLU A 405 -14.43 -6.76 -0.52
N GLY A 406 -14.24 -7.52 -1.60
CA GLY A 406 -15.27 -8.39 -2.19
C GLY A 406 -15.71 -9.52 -1.26
N MET A 407 -14.82 -10.06 -0.41
CA MET A 407 -15.19 -11.04 0.61
C MET A 407 -16.21 -10.48 1.62
N THR A 408 -16.20 -9.17 1.88
CA THR A 408 -17.21 -8.52 2.74
C THR A 408 -18.62 -8.47 2.13
N PHE A 409 -18.74 -8.78 0.83
CA PHE A 409 -19.99 -8.97 0.09
C PHE A 409 -20.36 -10.46 -0.06
N ASN A 410 -19.68 -11.33 0.68
CA ASN A 410 -19.86 -12.79 0.68
C ASN A 410 -19.48 -13.47 -0.64
N LEU A 411 -18.57 -12.88 -1.43
CA LEU A 411 -18.11 -13.49 -2.68
C LEU A 411 -17.30 -14.76 -2.40
N LYS A 412 -17.71 -15.85 -3.03
CA LYS A 412 -17.00 -17.13 -3.04
C LYS A 412 -15.69 -16.97 -3.80
N THR A 413 -14.58 -17.04 -3.08
CA THR A 413 -13.30 -16.52 -3.56
C THR A 413 -12.34 -17.63 -3.94
N PHE A 414 -11.78 -17.48 -5.14
CA PHE A 414 -10.65 -18.26 -5.62
C PHE A 414 -9.39 -17.38 -5.71
N ILE A 415 -8.27 -17.93 -5.27
CA ILE A 415 -6.96 -17.30 -5.39
C ILE A 415 -6.15 -18.12 -6.39
N LEU A 416 -5.80 -17.50 -7.51
CA LEU A 416 -4.87 -18.08 -8.46
C LEU A 416 -3.48 -18.13 -7.83
N LYS A 417 -2.92 -19.34 -7.77
CA LYS A 417 -1.53 -19.57 -7.39
C LYS A 417 -0.63 -19.05 -8.50
N ASP A 418 -0.24 -17.80 -8.36
CA ASP A 418 0.70 -17.12 -9.22
C ASP A 418 1.29 -15.90 -8.51
N SER A 419 2.46 -15.44 -8.94
CA SER A 419 3.13 -14.23 -8.46
C SER A 419 3.15 -14.11 -6.92
N TRP A 420 2.29 -13.26 -6.35
CA TRP A 420 2.27 -12.84 -4.95
C TRP A 420 1.10 -13.40 -4.16
N TYR A 421 0.49 -14.51 -4.60
CA TYR A 421 -0.61 -15.17 -3.90
C TYR A 421 -0.29 -15.49 -2.43
N LEU A 422 0.99 -15.56 -2.05
CA LEU A 422 1.45 -15.75 -0.67
C LEU A 422 0.97 -14.67 0.29
N GLU A 423 0.65 -13.45 -0.18
CA GLU A 423 0.01 -12.44 0.68
C GLU A 423 -1.39 -12.86 1.14
N MET A 424 -2.02 -13.82 0.44
CA MET A 424 -3.31 -14.42 0.80
C MET A 424 -3.17 -15.74 1.57
N ILE A 425 -1.95 -16.13 1.97
CA ILE A 425 -1.68 -17.47 2.54
C ILE A 425 -2.52 -17.78 3.76
N ASP A 426 -2.77 -16.80 4.62
CA ASP A 426 -3.50 -17.01 5.86
C ASP A 426 -4.99 -17.24 5.56
N PHE A 427 -5.56 -16.53 4.58
CA PHE A 427 -6.92 -16.81 4.09
C PHE A 427 -7.07 -18.21 3.50
N ILE A 428 -6.05 -18.68 2.78
CA ILE A 428 -6.01 -20.03 2.19
C ILE A 428 -6.00 -21.08 3.31
N LYS A 429 -5.13 -20.90 4.31
CA LYS A 429 -5.02 -21.83 5.45
C LYS A 429 -6.26 -21.86 6.32
N ASP A 430 -6.87 -20.71 6.55
CA ASP A 430 -8.08 -20.58 7.36
C ASP A 430 -9.34 -21.08 6.63
N GLY A 431 -9.20 -21.44 5.34
CA GLY A 431 -10.24 -22.03 4.50
C GLY A 431 -11.22 -21.01 3.91
N TYR A 432 -10.96 -19.70 4.05
CA TYR A 432 -11.84 -18.64 3.57
C TYR A 432 -11.80 -18.44 2.05
N VAL A 433 -10.74 -18.93 1.40
CA VAL A 433 -10.57 -18.88 -0.05
C VAL A 433 -10.05 -20.21 -0.56
N LYS A 434 -10.34 -20.54 -1.82
CA LYS A 434 -9.80 -21.73 -2.48
C LYS A 434 -8.59 -21.36 -3.33
N LEU A 435 -7.44 -21.98 -3.07
CA LEU A 435 -6.28 -21.87 -3.95
C LEU A 435 -6.56 -22.67 -5.23
N ILE A 436 -6.26 -22.08 -6.39
CA ILE A 436 -6.41 -22.73 -7.69
C ILE A 436 -5.14 -22.61 -8.54
N GLU A 437 -4.91 -23.57 -9.42
CA GLU A 437 -3.89 -23.53 -10.47
C GLU A 437 -4.49 -23.58 -11.88
N SER A 438 -5.74 -24.04 -12.02
CA SER A 438 -6.44 -24.20 -13.31
C SER A 438 -7.95 -23.89 -13.22
N ASP A 439 -8.61 -23.86 -14.37
CA ASP A 439 -10.06 -23.69 -14.50
C ASP A 439 -10.87 -24.89 -14.03
N GLU A 440 -10.36 -26.12 -14.15
CA GLU A 440 -11.07 -27.31 -13.65
C GLU A 440 -11.24 -27.26 -12.12
N GLU A 441 -10.28 -26.70 -11.40
CA GLU A 441 -10.36 -26.50 -9.95
C GLU A 441 -11.41 -25.45 -9.57
N VAL A 442 -11.60 -24.43 -10.40
CA VAL A 442 -12.68 -23.45 -10.26
C VAL A 442 -14.03 -24.14 -10.44
N ILE A 443 -14.21 -24.88 -11.53
CA ILE A 443 -15.45 -25.62 -11.84
C ILE A 443 -15.76 -26.63 -10.72
N GLY A 444 -14.77 -27.42 -10.31
CA GLY A 444 -14.91 -28.34 -9.18
C GLY A 444 -15.26 -27.63 -7.87
N GLY A 445 -14.72 -26.43 -7.65
CA GLY A 445 -15.03 -25.59 -6.50
C GLY A 445 -16.46 -25.05 -6.50
N ILE A 446 -16.98 -24.65 -7.66
CA ILE A 446 -18.38 -24.23 -7.87
C ILE A 446 -19.31 -25.42 -7.62
N ASN A 447 -19.05 -26.57 -8.25
CA ASN A 447 -19.89 -27.76 -8.15
C ASN A 447 -20.00 -28.30 -6.72
N LYS A 448 -18.90 -28.29 -5.96
CA LYS A 448 -18.92 -28.69 -4.53
C LYS A 448 -19.66 -27.68 -3.65
N ASN A 449 -19.69 -26.41 -4.05
CA ASN A 449 -20.32 -25.28 -3.34
C ASN A 449 -19.99 -25.19 -1.83
N ASN A 450 -18.81 -25.66 -1.41
CA ASN A 450 -18.39 -25.70 -0.01
C ASN A 450 -17.43 -24.54 0.33
N PHE A 451 -17.97 -23.32 0.40
CA PHE A 451 -17.19 -22.13 0.75
C PHE A 451 -17.43 -21.76 2.20
N LYS A 452 -16.35 -21.58 2.95
CA LYS A 452 -16.38 -20.95 4.27
C LYS A 452 -16.27 -19.44 4.06
N LEU A 453 -17.28 -18.69 4.50
CA LEU A 453 -17.25 -17.23 4.47
C LEU A 453 -16.63 -16.71 5.77
N ILE A 454 -15.87 -15.62 5.66
CA ILE A 454 -15.38 -14.88 6.82
C ILE A 454 -16.41 -13.82 7.19
N ASP A 455 -16.55 -13.55 8.49
CA ASP A 455 -17.34 -12.41 8.95
C ASP A 455 -16.72 -11.11 8.44
N ALA A 456 -17.51 -10.29 7.77
CA ALA A 456 -17.08 -8.99 7.25
C ALA A 456 -16.51 -8.10 8.37
N HIS A 457 -17.07 -8.18 9.58
CA HIS A 457 -16.65 -7.40 10.74
C HIS A 457 -15.24 -7.77 11.24
N GLU A 458 -14.78 -9.00 10.98
CA GLU A 458 -13.41 -9.42 11.31
C GLU A 458 -12.39 -8.79 10.33
N LEU A 459 -12.78 -8.57 9.08
CA LEU A 459 -11.96 -7.94 8.05
C LEU A 459 -11.94 -6.40 8.13
N TYR A 460 -13.12 -5.83 8.34
CA TYR A 460 -13.40 -4.40 8.40
C TYR A 460 -14.36 -4.13 9.56
N LEU A 461 -13.84 -3.55 10.63
CA LEU A 461 -14.61 -3.18 11.81
C LEU A 461 -15.57 -2.04 11.49
N ASP A 462 -16.83 -2.16 11.92
CA ASP A 462 -17.86 -1.13 11.73
C ASP A 462 -17.66 0.07 12.67
N ASN A 463 -18.31 1.20 12.36
CA ASN A 463 -18.21 2.47 13.11
C ASN A 463 -16.77 3.01 13.09
N SER A 464 -16.19 3.01 11.89
CA SER A 464 -14.76 3.26 11.72
C SER A 464 -14.35 4.65 12.20
N PHE A 465 -15.20 5.66 12.00
CA PHE A 465 -14.95 7.02 12.47
C PHE A 465 -14.83 7.11 14.00
N GLU A 466 -15.79 6.54 14.73
CA GLU A 466 -15.85 6.55 16.18
C GLU A 466 -14.68 5.77 16.79
N ASN A 467 -14.33 4.62 16.19
CA ASN A 467 -13.20 3.80 16.63
C ASN A 467 -11.88 4.56 16.50
N PHE A 468 -11.67 5.23 15.36
CA PHE A 468 -10.52 6.08 15.13
C PHE A 468 -10.46 7.24 16.13
N GLU A 469 -11.57 7.94 16.36
CA GLU A 469 -11.61 9.05 17.31
C GLU A 469 -11.24 8.60 18.72
N LYS A 470 -11.85 7.50 19.19
CA LYS A 470 -11.60 6.90 20.51
C LYS A 470 -10.15 6.50 20.70
N GLU A 471 -9.55 5.86 19.71
CA GLU A 471 -8.14 5.46 19.75
C GLU A 471 -7.21 6.67 19.90
N LEU A 472 -7.56 7.78 19.25
CA LEU A 472 -6.79 9.02 19.32
C LEU A 472 -7.15 9.90 20.51
N GLN A 473 -8.11 9.53 21.34
CA GLN A 473 -8.32 10.15 22.66
C GLN A 473 -7.46 9.49 23.75
N SER A 474 -7.11 8.21 23.55
CA SER A 474 -6.14 7.48 24.40
C SER A 474 -4.70 7.96 24.22
#